data_AF-Q9BLP6-F1
#
_entry.id   AF-Q9BLP6-F1
#
_cell.length_a   1.000
_cell.length_b   1.000
_cell.length_c   1.000
_cell.angle_alpha   90.00
_cell.angle_beta   90.00
_cell.angle_gamma   90.00
#
_symmetry.space_group_name_H-M   'P 1'
#
loop_
_entity.id
_entity.type
_entity.pdbx_description
1 polymer ?
#
loop_
_entity_poly.entity_id
_entity_poly.type
_entity_poly.pdbx_seq_one_letter_code
_entity_poly.pdbx_strand_id
1 'polypeptide(L)'
;MSKEYKAFRLWVRCFKVVDKNGCWTLRKIRRTKTVKKGTMTYPPGFKTGKKLQYKIEGRYVVAHRVWFYATEESREVLGRPNATVSHRCHNEHCLNPDHLVVEPLQVNQSRNTCTGVCLHRPKCIRDGNQADKTKFAAYFVNN
;
A
#
# COMPACT_ATOMS: atom_id res chain seq x y z
N MET A 1 -13.05 -6.87 -14.76
CA MET A 1 -12.52 -5.76 -13.92
C MET A 1 -13.66 -4.85 -13.49
N SER A 2 -13.91 -4.71 -12.19
CA SER A 2 -15.06 -3.99 -11.63
C SER A 2 -14.95 -2.45 -11.74
N LYS A 3 -16.08 -1.74 -11.66
CA LYS A 3 -16.12 -0.26 -11.70
C LYS A 3 -15.42 0.34 -10.47
N GLU A 4 -15.59 -0.31 -9.32
CA GLU A 4 -14.99 0.03 -8.03
C GLU A 4 -13.46 -0.04 -8.11
N TYR A 5 -12.92 -1.10 -8.71
CA TYR A 5 -11.47 -1.21 -8.92
C TYR A 5 -10.93 -0.05 -9.76
N LYS A 6 -11.62 0.30 -10.87
CA LYS A 6 -11.21 1.41 -11.73
C LYS A 6 -11.22 2.74 -10.97
N ALA A 7 -12.26 2.98 -10.16
CA ALA A 7 -12.38 4.16 -9.33
C ALA A 7 -11.25 4.25 -8.28
N PHE A 8 -10.96 3.15 -7.57
CA PHE A 8 -9.84 3.07 -6.64
C PHE A 8 -8.51 3.38 -7.33
N ARG A 9 -8.23 2.72 -8.47
CA ARG A 9 -7.00 2.91 -9.23
C ARG A 9 -6.82 4.35 -9.67
N LEU A 10 -7.87 4.96 -10.22
CA LEU A 10 -7.83 6.35 -10.66
C LEU A 10 -7.54 7.28 -9.48
N TRP A 11 -8.24 7.08 -8.37
CA TRP A 11 -8.08 7.93 -7.20
C TRP A 11 -6.68 7.82 -6.58
N VAL A 12 -6.16 6.61 -6.36
CA VAL A 12 -4.79 6.45 -5.85
C VAL A 12 -3.78 7.10 -6.80
N ARG A 13 -3.97 7.00 -8.12
CA ARG A 13 -3.08 7.66 -9.08
C ARG A 13 -3.12 9.18 -8.97
N CYS A 14 -4.27 9.79 -8.70
CA CYS A 14 -4.42 11.24 -8.60
C CYS A 14 -3.90 11.82 -7.28
N PHE A 15 -4.05 11.10 -6.17
CA PHE A 15 -3.80 11.64 -4.82
C PHE A 15 -2.55 11.08 -4.13
N LYS A 16 -1.81 10.19 -4.78
CA LYS A 16 -0.53 9.69 -4.28
C LYS A 16 0.52 10.80 -4.18
N VAL A 17 1.36 10.69 -3.16
CA VAL A 17 2.69 11.29 -3.09
C VAL A 17 3.70 10.18 -3.34
N VAL A 18 4.67 10.45 -4.21
CA VAL A 18 5.71 9.49 -4.58
C VAL A 18 7.00 9.84 -3.83
N ASP A 19 7.57 8.88 -3.11
CA ASP A 19 8.87 9.06 -2.46
C ASP A 19 10.05 8.70 -3.39
N LYS A 20 11.28 8.91 -2.91
CA LYS A 20 12.51 8.61 -3.67
C LYS A 20 12.67 7.15 -4.12
N ASN A 21 11.98 6.23 -3.44
CA ASN A 21 12.00 4.81 -3.77
C ASN A 21 10.82 4.42 -4.69
N GLY A 22 10.00 5.38 -5.13
CA GLY A 22 8.81 5.15 -5.94
C GLY A 22 7.57 4.73 -5.15
N CYS A 23 7.58 4.79 -3.80
CA CYS A 23 6.43 4.37 -3.00
C CYS A 23 5.29 5.37 -3.13
N TRP A 24 4.06 4.87 -3.35
CA TRP A 24 2.87 5.71 -3.42
C TRP A 24 2.23 5.78 -2.05
N THR A 25 2.38 6.90 -1.35
CA THR A 25 1.70 7.11 -0.07
C THR A 25 0.56 8.11 -0.26
N LEU A 26 -0.48 8.01 0.54
CA LEU A 26 -1.51 9.05 0.58
C LEU A 26 -1.06 10.09 1.60
N ARG A 27 -0.93 11.36 1.19
CA ARG A 27 -0.65 12.44 2.12
C ARG A 27 -1.79 12.45 3.15
N LYS A 28 -1.47 12.37 4.45
CA LYS A 28 -2.42 12.86 5.46
C LYS A 28 -2.58 14.35 5.15
N ILE A 29 -3.71 14.77 4.58
CA ILE A 29 -4.03 16.20 4.56
C ILE A 29 -3.99 16.62 6.03
N ARG A 30 -3.00 17.45 6.39
CA ARG A 30 -2.89 17.98 7.75
C ARG A 30 -4.25 18.60 8.06
N ARG A 31 -4.87 18.20 9.18
CA ARG A 31 -5.80 19.07 9.88
C ARG A 31 -4.99 20.32 10.24
N THR A 32 -4.98 21.32 9.37
CA THR A 32 -4.58 22.67 9.76
C THR A 32 -5.51 23.02 10.92
N LYS A 33 -4.93 23.20 12.12
CA LYS A 33 -5.65 23.48 13.37
C LYS A 33 -6.52 24.77 13.30
N THR A 34 -6.48 25.49 12.19
CA THR A 34 -7.12 26.79 11.99
C THR A 34 -8.08 26.83 10.79
N VAL A 35 -8.46 25.68 10.23
CA VAL A 35 -9.55 25.62 9.24
C VAL A 35 -10.68 24.81 9.83
N LYS A 36 -11.82 25.46 10.08
CA LYS A 36 -13.11 24.85 10.44
C LYS A 36 -13.24 23.48 9.74
N LYS A 37 -13.23 22.38 10.51
CA LYS A 37 -13.63 21.01 10.11
C LYS A 37 -13.58 20.75 8.58
N GLY A 38 -12.40 20.86 7.98
CA GLY A 38 -12.18 20.40 6.61
C GLY A 38 -12.08 18.88 6.61
N THR A 39 -13.21 18.18 6.60
CA THR A 39 -13.25 16.72 6.44
C THR A 39 -12.62 16.35 5.10
N MET A 40 -11.47 15.68 5.13
CA MET A 40 -10.98 14.94 3.98
C MET A 40 -12.01 13.85 3.69
N THR A 41 -12.89 14.12 2.73
CA THR A 41 -13.79 13.11 2.19
C THR A 41 -12.94 12.22 1.30
N TYR A 42 -12.51 11.07 1.83
CA TYR A 42 -12.12 10.00 0.94
C TYR A 42 -13.30 9.73 -0.01
N PRO A 43 -13.05 9.37 -1.27
CA PRO A 43 -14.14 9.17 -2.20
C PRO A 43 -15.03 8.03 -1.71
N PRO A 44 -16.28 7.95 -2.21
CA PRO A 44 -17.21 6.90 -1.85
C PRO A 44 -16.54 5.52 -1.94
N GLY A 45 -16.69 4.74 -0.87
CA GLY A 45 -16.14 3.39 -0.76
C GLY A 45 -14.89 3.27 0.12
N PHE A 46 -14.18 4.35 0.45
CA PHE A 46 -13.11 4.27 1.45
C PHE A 46 -13.65 4.25 2.87
N LYS A 47 -13.01 3.44 3.72
CA LYS A 47 -13.23 3.44 5.18
C LYS A 47 -11.88 3.55 5.88
N THR A 48 -11.77 4.53 6.78
CA THR A 48 -10.60 4.73 7.63
C THR A 48 -10.76 4.05 8.99
N GLY A 49 -9.71 3.41 9.46
CA GLY A 49 -9.61 2.79 10.79
C GLY A 49 -8.13 2.48 11.09
N LYS A 50 -7.85 1.37 11.78
CA LYS A 50 -6.46 0.88 11.96
C LYS A 50 -5.74 0.63 10.62
N LYS A 51 -6.48 0.26 9.57
CA LYS A 51 -5.99 0.08 8.20
C LYS A 51 -6.90 0.81 7.23
N LEU A 52 -6.34 1.32 6.13
CA LEU A 52 -7.13 1.88 5.04
C LEU A 52 -7.86 0.76 4.30
N GLN A 53 -9.17 0.90 4.14
CA GLN A 53 -10.02 -0.07 3.46
C GLN A 53 -10.78 0.58 2.31
N TYR A 54 -11.14 -0.22 1.31
CA TYR A 54 -11.95 0.20 0.16
C TYR A 54 -13.06 -0.82 -0.11
N LYS A 55 -14.25 -0.34 -0.49
CA LYS A 55 -15.41 -1.17 -0.80
C LYS A 55 -15.33 -1.68 -2.23
N ILE A 56 -15.28 -2.98 -2.40
CA ILE A 56 -15.33 -3.66 -3.70
C ILE A 56 -16.42 -4.74 -3.63
N GLU A 57 -17.34 -4.75 -4.60
CA GLU A 57 -18.40 -5.77 -4.71
C GLU A 57 -19.16 -5.97 -3.38
N GLY A 58 -19.51 -4.86 -2.71
CA GLY A 58 -20.24 -4.88 -1.44
C GLY A 58 -19.39 -5.08 -0.18
N ARG A 59 -18.12 -5.50 -0.28
CA ARG A 59 -17.26 -5.85 0.87
C ARG A 59 -16.11 -4.86 1.05
N TYR A 60 -15.74 -4.58 2.30
CA TYR A 60 -14.55 -3.77 2.60
C TYR A 60 -13.29 -4.64 2.61
N VAL A 61 -12.34 -4.30 1.75
CA VAL A 61 -11.03 -4.96 1.68
C VAL A 61 -9.93 -3.98 2.04
N VAL A 62 -8.82 -4.46 2.60
CA VAL A 62 -7.65 -3.61 2.87
C VAL A 62 -7.13 -3.05 1.55
N ALA A 63 -6.79 -1.76 1.51
CA ALA A 63 -6.42 -1.04 0.28
C ALA A 63 -5.30 -1.75 -0.51
N HIS A 64 -4.29 -2.30 0.18
CA HIS A 64 -3.20 -3.06 -0.44
C HIS A 64 -3.67 -4.32 -1.19
N ARG A 65 -4.83 -4.89 -0.80
CA ARG A 65 -5.41 -6.07 -1.47
C ARG A 65 -6.23 -5.70 -2.71
N VAL A 66 -6.71 -4.46 -2.82
CA VAL A 66 -7.61 -4.03 -3.91
C VAL A 66 -6.97 -4.25 -5.29
N TRP A 67 -5.65 -4.08 -5.39
CA TRP A 67 -4.91 -4.28 -6.64
C TRP A 67 -5.09 -5.68 -7.23
N PHE A 68 -5.27 -6.69 -6.38
CA PHE A 68 -5.45 -8.10 -6.76
C PHE A 68 -6.91 -8.50 -6.98
N TYR A 69 -7.81 -7.52 -7.10
CA TYR A 69 -9.18 -7.73 -7.59
C TYR A 69 -9.34 -7.34 -9.07
N ALA A 70 -8.23 -7.02 -9.75
CA ALA A 70 -8.23 -6.59 -11.15
C ALA A 70 -8.66 -7.71 -12.12
N THR A 71 -8.17 -8.93 -11.86
CA THR A 71 -8.39 -10.15 -12.66
C THR A 71 -8.78 -11.33 -11.76
N GLU A 72 -9.48 -12.32 -12.31
CA GLU A 72 -9.86 -13.53 -11.56
C GLU A 72 -8.64 -14.33 -11.10
N GLU A 73 -7.61 -14.43 -11.95
CA GLU A 73 -6.33 -15.06 -11.58
C GLU A 73 -5.70 -14.42 -10.33
N SER A 74 -5.68 -13.08 -10.26
CA SER A 74 -5.13 -12.38 -9.09
C SER A 74 -5.96 -12.62 -7.81
N ARG A 75 -7.28 -12.82 -7.96
CA ARG A 75 -8.19 -13.13 -6.85
C ARG A 75 -7.97 -14.56 -6.35
N GLU A 76 -7.77 -15.50 -7.27
CA GLU A 76 -7.48 -16.90 -6.95
C GLU A 76 -6.18 -17.02 -6.15
N VAL A 77 -5.11 -16.37 -6.61
CA VAL A 77 -3.82 -16.34 -5.89
C VAL A 77 -3.97 -15.73 -4.49
N LEU A 78 -4.76 -14.65 -4.37
CA LEU A 78 -5.05 -14.02 -3.07
C LEU A 78 -5.93 -14.90 -2.15
N GLY A 79 -6.70 -15.83 -2.72
CA GLY A 79 -7.57 -16.77 -2.00
C GLY A 79 -6.85 -17.99 -1.46
N ARG A 80 -5.60 -18.24 -1.86
CA ARG A 80 -4.81 -19.39 -1.39
C ARG A 80 -4.58 -19.32 0.13
N PRO A 81 -4.54 -20.47 0.84
CA PRO A 81 -4.17 -20.50 2.25
C PRO A 81 -2.81 -19.84 2.48
N ASN A 82 -2.70 -19.03 3.53
CA ASN A 82 -1.49 -18.28 3.89
C ASN A 82 -0.98 -17.27 2.83
N ALA A 83 -1.78 -16.94 1.81
CA ALA A 83 -1.45 -15.88 0.89
C ALA A 83 -1.48 -14.52 1.59
N THR A 84 -0.38 -13.78 1.49
CA THR A 84 -0.24 -12.45 2.08
C THR A 84 0.23 -11.45 1.02
N VAL A 85 -0.15 -10.19 1.19
CA VAL A 85 0.39 -9.10 0.38
C VAL A 85 1.69 -8.65 1.03
N SER A 86 2.82 -8.86 0.35
CA SER A 86 4.13 -8.38 0.79
C SER A 86 4.48 -7.04 0.17
N HIS A 87 5.05 -6.16 1.00
CA HIS A 87 5.63 -4.91 0.55
C HIS A 87 7.13 -5.12 0.27
N ARG A 88 7.49 -5.28 -1.00
CA ARG A 88 8.90 -5.39 -1.45
C ARG A 88 9.73 -4.14 -1.12
N CYS A 89 9.05 -3.03 -0.86
CA CYS A 89 9.61 -1.75 -0.45
C CYS A 89 9.63 -1.56 1.07
N HIS A 90 9.17 -2.53 1.88
CA HIS A 90 9.10 -2.41 3.35
C HIS A 90 8.42 -1.13 3.88
N ASN A 91 7.52 -0.52 3.12
CA ASN A 91 6.75 0.65 3.52
C ASN A 91 5.28 0.25 3.61
N GLU A 92 4.76 0.08 4.83
CA GLU A 92 3.40 -0.38 5.10
C GLU A 92 2.29 0.58 4.63
N HIS A 93 2.65 1.81 4.26
CA HIS A 93 1.72 2.80 3.71
C HIS A 93 1.78 2.91 2.18
N CYS A 94 2.65 2.14 1.53
CA CYS A 94 2.80 2.15 0.08
C CYS A 94 1.63 1.44 -0.61
N LEU A 95 0.95 2.17 -1.50
CA LEU A 95 -0.12 1.67 -2.38
C LEU A 95 0.36 1.46 -3.82
N ASN A 96 1.66 1.50 -4.11
CA ASN A 96 2.16 1.25 -5.45
C ASN A 96 2.00 -0.25 -5.78
N PRO A 97 1.17 -0.64 -6.78
CA PRO A 97 0.98 -2.05 -7.11
C PRO A 97 2.29 -2.76 -7.49
N ASP A 98 3.25 -2.04 -8.09
CA ASP A 98 4.54 -2.62 -8.49
C ASP A 98 5.44 -2.95 -7.27
N HIS A 99 5.12 -2.38 -6.11
CA HIS A 99 5.81 -2.63 -4.84
C HIS A 99 5.16 -3.74 -4.02
N LEU A 100 4.03 -4.26 -4.48
CA LEU A 100 3.24 -5.28 -3.81
C LEU A 100 3.35 -6.60 -4.56
N VAL A 101 3.32 -7.71 -3.83
CA VAL A 101 3.23 -9.05 -4.41
C VAL A 101 2.40 -9.93 -3.49
N VAL A 102 1.66 -10.88 -4.05
CA VAL A 102 1.01 -11.93 -3.24
C VAL A 102 1.94 -13.13 -3.15
N GLU A 103 2.23 -13.54 -1.92
CA GLU A 103 3.14 -14.64 -1.65
C GLU A 103 2.83 -15.30 -0.29
N PRO A 104 3.32 -16.52 -0.04
CA PRO A 104 3.16 -17.19 1.26
C PRO A 104 3.72 -16.35 2.40
N LEU A 105 3.10 -16.45 3.58
CA LEU A 105 3.53 -15.74 4.79
C LEU A 105 5.03 -15.94 5.10
N GLN A 106 5.57 -17.14 4.91
CA GLN A 106 6.98 -17.44 5.13
C GLN A 106 7.90 -16.64 4.20
N VAL A 107 7.52 -16.49 2.92
CA VAL A 107 8.27 -15.69 1.96
C VAL A 107 8.21 -14.21 2.34
N ASN A 108 7.03 -13.71 2.69
CA ASN A 108 6.85 -12.33 3.15
C ASN A 108 7.72 -12.01 4.38
N GLN A 109 7.72 -12.90 5.38
CA GLN A 109 8.56 -12.77 6.57
C GLN A 109 10.06 -12.81 6.23
N SER A 110 10.48 -13.68 5.31
CA SER A 110 11.89 -13.78 4.89
C SER A 110 12.42 -12.50 4.23
N ARG A 111 11.55 -11.63 3.71
CA ARG A 111 11.98 -10.33 3.16
C ARG A 111 12.50 -9.39 4.24
N ASN A 112 12.02 -9.51 5.50
CA ASN A 112 12.42 -8.61 6.59
C ASN A 112 13.92 -8.73 6.94
N THR A 113 14.54 -9.86 6.64
CA THR A 113 15.97 -10.11 6.86
C THR A 113 16.78 -10.08 5.56
N CYS A 114 16.15 -9.79 4.42
CA CYS A 114 16.82 -9.71 3.13
C CYS A 114 17.74 -8.49 3.10
N THR A 115 19.05 -8.72 2.99
CA THR A 115 20.08 -7.69 2.93
C THR A 115 21.13 -8.08 1.90
N GLY A 116 21.70 -7.09 1.19
CA GLY A 116 22.73 -7.36 0.19
C GLY A 116 22.18 -8.01 -1.08
N VAL A 117 22.62 -9.25 -1.39
CA VAL A 117 22.23 -9.93 -2.63
C VAL A 117 20.84 -10.55 -2.50
N CYS A 118 19.84 -9.90 -3.09
CA CYS A 118 18.45 -10.38 -3.07
C CYS A 118 18.22 -11.56 -4.04
N LEU A 119 17.77 -12.69 -3.49
CA LEU A 119 17.40 -13.90 -4.24
C LEU A 119 15.88 -14.06 -4.43
N HIS A 120 15.06 -13.20 -3.81
CA HIS A 120 13.59 -13.26 -3.95
C HIS A 120 13.15 -13.01 -5.39
N ARG A 121 12.06 -13.68 -5.79
CA ARG A 121 11.36 -13.42 -7.05
C ARG A 121 9.91 -13.04 -6.73
N PRO A 122 9.48 -11.79 -7.01
CA PRO A 122 10.29 -10.68 -7.50
C PRO A 122 11.26 -10.14 -6.43
N LYS A 123 12.34 -9.47 -6.87
CA LYS A 123 13.40 -8.90 -6.00
C LYS A 123 12.85 -7.85 -5.04
N CYS A 124 13.45 -7.72 -3.87
CA CYS A 124 13.18 -6.60 -2.96
C CYS A 124 13.57 -5.27 -3.61
N ILE A 125 12.87 -4.20 -3.24
CA ILE A 125 13.16 -2.84 -3.72
C ILE A 125 14.18 -2.16 -2.80
N ARG A 126 14.19 -2.53 -1.51
CA ARG A 126 15.21 -2.14 -0.54
C ARG A 126 15.45 -3.26 0.46
N ASP A 127 16.54 -3.15 1.21
CA ASP A 127 16.87 -4.09 2.28
C ASP A 127 15.81 -4.08 3.39
N GLY A 128 15.57 -5.24 3.98
CA GLY A 128 14.65 -5.43 5.09
C GLY A 128 15.10 -4.73 6.37
N ASN A 129 16.42 -4.60 6.61
CA ASN A 129 16.96 -3.85 7.76
C ASN A 129 16.83 -2.32 7.62
N GLN A 130 16.49 -1.83 6.43
CA GLN A 130 16.16 -0.42 6.18
C GLN A 130 14.66 -0.15 6.33
N ALA A 131 13.86 -1.19 6.63
CA ALA A 131 12.47 -1.04 7.03
C ALA A 131 12.40 -0.15 8.30
N ASP A 132 11.63 0.92 8.22
CA ASP A 132 11.27 1.77 9.36
C ASP A 132 12.35 2.56 10.13
N LYS A 133 13.40 3.04 9.44
CA LYS A 133 14.03 4.33 9.85
C LYS A 133 13.24 5.57 9.39
N THR A 134 12.21 5.39 8.57
CA THR A 134 11.31 6.45 8.09
C THR A 134 9.99 6.51 8.88
N LYS A 135 10.02 6.24 10.19
CA LYS A 135 9.04 6.90 11.06
C LYS A 135 9.38 8.39 11.02
N PHE A 136 8.66 9.15 10.17
CA PHE A 136 8.69 10.62 10.14
C PHE A 136 9.98 11.32 9.68
N ALA A 137 10.95 10.67 9.04
CA ALA A 137 12.14 11.38 8.52
C ALA A 137 11.90 12.23 7.23
N ALA A 138 10.65 12.34 6.75
CA ALA A 138 10.27 13.37 5.78
C ALA A 138 9.63 14.61 6.44
N TYR A 139 9.72 14.74 7.77
CA TYR A 139 9.25 15.92 8.52
C TYR A 139 10.32 16.98 8.79
N PHE A 140 11.55 16.83 8.32
CA PHE A 140 12.57 17.89 8.39
C PHE A 140 13.46 17.88 7.15
N VAL A 141 12.98 18.47 6.07
CA VAL A 141 13.87 19.31 5.23
C VAL A 141 13.45 20.74 5.54
N ASN A 142 13.99 21.26 6.63
CA ASN A 142 14.10 22.68 6.91
C ASN A 142 15.59 22.93 7.15
N ASN A 143 16.28 23.36 6.10
CA ASN A 143 17.03 24.61 6.06
C ASN A 143 17.40 24.86 4.60
#